data_AF-A0A4D6MSU1-F1
#
_entry.id   AF-A0A4D6MSU1-F1
#
_cell.length_a   1.000
_cell.length_b   1.000
_cell.length_c   1.000
_cell.angle_alpha   90.00
_cell.angle_beta   90.00
_cell.angle_gamma   90.00
#
_symmetry.space_group_name_H-M   'P 1'
#
loop_
_entity.id
_entity.type
_entity.pdbx_description
1 polymer ?
#
loop_
_entity_poly.entity_id
_entity_poly.type
_entity_poly.pdbx_seq_one_letter_code
_entity_poly.pdbx_strand_id
1 'polypeptide(L)'
;MIEAERILLRHALSDPLNERFVFLLDSYIPLYNFPYTYDYIMSASTSFVDSFAETNEGRYNPKMDPVILVYNWRKGSQVKNRNLGSQMTVV
;
A
#
# COMPACT_ATOMS: atom_id res chain seq x y z
N MET A 1 -8.54 -10.03 5.52
CA MET A 1 -8.02 -8.69 5.15
C MET A 1 -7.00 -8.80 4.02
N ILE A 2 -5.90 -9.54 4.20
CA ILE A 2 -4.88 -9.74 3.13
C ILE A 2 -5.45 -10.40 1.86
N GLU A 3 -6.33 -11.39 1.97
CA GLU A 3 -6.82 -12.08 0.75
C GLU A 3 -7.69 -11.18 -0.15
N ALA A 4 -8.50 -10.29 0.43
CA ALA A 4 -9.30 -9.35 -0.35
C ALA A 4 -8.40 -8.35 -1.10
N GLU A 5 -7.38 -7.80 -0.43
CA GLU A 5 -6.38 -6.93 -1.05
C GLU A 5 -5.65 -7.66 -2.19
N ARG A 6 -5.28 -8.93 -2.01
CA ARG A 6 -4.65 -9.76 -3.07
C ARG A 6 -5.57 -9.97 -4.27
N ILE A 7 -6.86 -10.20 -4.03
CA ILE A 7 -7.85 -10.36 -5.11
C ILE A 7 -7.99 -9.05 -5.90
N LEU A 8 -8.14 -7.92 -5.20
CA LEU A 8 -8.23 -6.60 -5.85
C LEU A 8 -6.96 -6.29 -6.65
N LEU A 9 -5.79 -6.58 -6.10
CA LEU A 9 -4.52 -6.38 -6.79
C LEU A 9 -4.41 -7.26 -8.04
N ARG A 10 -4.79 -8.54 -7.97
CA ARG A 10 -4.81 -9.42 -9.15
C ARG A 10 -5.71 -8.88 -10.25
N HIS A 11 -6.86 -8.33 -9.90
CA HIS A 11 -7.79 -7.74 -10.85
C HIS A 11 -7.26 -6.43 -11.45
N ALA A 12 -6.60 -5.59 -10.64
CA ALA A 12 -5.94 -4.39 -11.14
C ALA A 12 -4.83 -4.74 -12.15
N LEU A 13 -4.04 -5.78 -11.87
CA LEU A 13 -2.93 -6.23 -12.71
C LEU A 13 -3.34 -7.06 -13.93
N SER A 14 -4.61 -7.48 -14.05
CA SER A 14 -5.06 -8.28 -15.19
C SER A 14 -5.22 -7.47 -16.46
N ASP A 15 -5.44 -6.16 -16.34
CA ASP A 15 -5.45 -5.24 -17.49
C ASP A 15 -4.08 -4.56 -17.61
N PRO A 16 -3.34 -4.80 -18.71
CA PRO A 16 -2.02 -4.20 -18.91
C PRO A 16 -2.06 -2.68 -19.13
N LEU A 17 -3.23 -2.08 -19.38
CA LEU A 17 -3.39 -0.63 -19.49
C LEU A 17 -3.49 0.07 -18.13
N ASN A 18 -3.61 -0.68 -17.03
CA ASN A 18 -3.60 -0.11 -15.69
C ASN A 18 -2.16 0.21 -15.25
N GLU A 19 -1.77 1.48 -15.31
CA GLU A 19 -0.43 1.94 -14.90
C GLU A 19 -0.30 2.26 -13.41
N ARG A 20 -1.41 2.64 -12.76
CA ARG A 20 -1.49 3.09 -11.37
C ARG A 20 -2.76 2.56 -10.72
N PHE A 21 -2.71 2.20 -9.44
CA PHE A 21 -3.90 1.80 -8.67
C PHE A 21 -3.82 2.32 -7.24
N VAL A 22 -4.98 2.58 -6.63
CA VAL A 22 -5.08 3.14 -5.28
C VAL A 22 -6.02 2.27 -4.46
N PHE A 23 -5.60 1.91 -3.24
CA PHE A 23 -6.50 1.28 -2.28
C PHE A 23 -7.17 2.36 -1.43
N LEU A 24 -8.50 2.41 -1.51
CA LEU A 24 -9.33 3.32 -0.73
C LEU A 24 -10.28 2.51 0.17
N LEU A 25 -10.45 3.00 1.39
CA LEU A 25 -11.53 2.63 2.29
C LEU A 25 -12.69 3.62 2.22
N ASP A 26 -13.87 3.18 2.67
CA ASP A 26 -15.08 4.01 2.70
C ASP A 26 -14.98 5.24 3.61
N SER A 27 -14.04 5.25 4.56
CA SER A 27 -13.83 6.35 5.51
C SER A 27 -12.88 7.45 5.01
N TYR A 28 -12.29 7.33 3.82
CA TYR A 28 -11.40 8.37 3.30
C TYR A 28 -12.17 9.57 2.75
N ILE A 29 -11.74 10.76 3.18
CA ILE A 29 -12.29 12.03 2.73
C ILE A 29 -11.21 12.70 1.86
N PRO A 30 -11.49 12.98 0.57
CA PRO A 30 -10.56 13.69 -0.31
C PRO A 30 -10.24 15.09 0.25
N LEU A 31 -8.96 15.43 0.34
CA LEU A 31 -8.50 16.76 0.76
C LEU A 31 -8.33 17.72 -0.42
N TYR A 32 -8.17 17.19 -1.62
CA TYR A 32 -7.96 17.92 -2.86
C TYR A 32 -8.97 17.47 -3.92
N ASN A 33 -9.14 18.30 -4.95
CA ASN A 33 -10.00 17.96 -6.08
C ASN A 33 -9.35 16.88 -6.96
N PHE A 34 -10.19 16.23 -7.77
CA PHE A 34 -9.74 15.12 -8.62
C PHE A 34 -8.62 15.49 -9.60
N PRO A 35 -8.67 16.60 -10.36
CA PRO A 35 -7.58 16.94 -11.28
C PRO A 35 -6.23 17.05 -10.60
N TYR A 36 -6.18 17.74 -9.45
CA TYR A 36 -4.94 17.86 -8.68
C TYR A 36 -4.41 16.51 -8.21
N THR A 37 -5.29 15.66 -7.65
CA THR A 37 -4.89 14.34 -7.17
C THR A 37 -4.44 13.42 -8.31
N TYR A 38 -5.13 13.46 -9.45
CA TYR A 38 -4.77 12.69 -10.64
C TYR A 38 -3.40 13.09 -11.17
N ASP A 39 -3.17 14.40 -11.38
CA ASP A 39 -1.89 14.90 -11.89
C ASP A 39 -0.74 14.57 -10.94
N TYR A 40 -0.98 14.65 -9.62
CA TYR A 40 0.01 14.27 -8.61
C TYR A 40 0.39 12.78 -8.67
N ILE A 41 -0.60 11.89 -8.73
CA ILE A 41 -0.35 10.44 -8.79
C ILE A 41 0.32 10.04 -10.11
N MET A 42 -0.11 10.64 -11.23
CA MET A 42 0.43 10.32 -12.55
C MET A 42 1.83 10.88 -12.78
N SER A 43 2.18 12.01 -12.16
CA SER A 43 3.53 12.59 -12.26
C SER A 43 4.57 11.92 -11.34
N ALA A 44 4.14 11.16 -10.33
CA ALA A 44 5.06 10.47 -9.44
C ALA A 44 5.80 9.33 -10.17
N SER A 45 7.12 9.25 -9.99
CA SER A 45 7.95 8.16 -10.52
C SER A 45 8.02 6.93 -9.61
N THR A 46 7.47 7.04 -8.40
CA THR A 46 7.56 6.02 -7.34
C THR A 46 6.18 5.73 -6.73
N SER A 47 6.05 4.54 -6.14
CA SER A 47 4.91 4.12 -5.32
C SER A 47 4.90 4.79 -3.94
N PHE A 48 3.72 4.99 -3.36
CA PHE A 48 3.52 5.53 -2.00
C PHE A 48 3.05 4.44 -1.03
N VAL A 49 4.02 3.77 -0.42
CA VAL A 49 3.75 2.72 0.57
C VAL A 49 4.37 3.11 1.90
N ASP A 50 3.55 3.09 2.95
CA ASP A 50 4.03 3.24 4.32
C ASP A 50 4.94 2.07 4.66
N SER A 51 6.17 2.36 5.08
CA SER A 51 7.18 1.37 5.40
C SER A 51 8.04 1.84 6.58
N PHE A 52 8.00 1.08 7.67
CA PHE A 52 8.73 1.37 8.90
C PHE A 52 9.68 0.22 9.23
N ALA A 53 10.82 0.53 9.85
CA ALA A 53 11.66 -0.50 10.46
C ALA A 53 10.88 -1.16 11.60
N GLU A 54 10.74 -2.50 11.59
CA GLU A 54 10.17 -3.22 12.72
C GLU A 54 11.27 -3.43 13.76
N THR A 55 11.06 -2.94 14.98
CA THR A 55 11.96 -3.16 16.12
C THR A 55 11.60 -4.39 16.95
N ASN A 56 10.44 -5.01 16.68
CA ASN A 56 9.97 -6.19 17.41
C ASN A 56 10.31 -7.48 16.65
N GLU A 57 11.21 -8.26 17.22
CA GLU A 57 11.60 -9.59 16.75
C GLU A 57 10.44 -10.57 16.97
N GLY A 58 9.83 -11.11 15.90
CA GLY A 58 8.86 -12.21 16.05
C GLY A 58 7.67 -12.22 15.10
N ARG A 59 7.48 -11.19 14.25
CA ARG A 59 6.43 -11.20 13.21
C ARG A 59 6.92 -11.64 11.83
N TYR A 60 8.22 -11.81 11.67
CA TYR A 60 8.80 -12.34 10.44
C TYR A 60 8.46 -13.82 10.30
N ASN A 61 8.05 -14.23 9.10
CA ASN A 61 7.86 -15.64 8.78
C ASN A 61 9.18 -16.22 8.23
N PRO A 62 9.86 -17.13 8.95
CA PRO A 62 11.15 -17.68 8.52
C PRO A 62 11.09 -18.40 7.17
N LYS A 63 9.91 -18.85 6.73
CA LYS A 63 9.72 -19.52 5.43
C LYS A 63 9.89 -18.58 4.22
N MET A 64 10.06 -17.28 4.44
CA MET A 64 10.28 -16.29 3.38
C MET A 64 11.76 -16.06 3.05
N ASP A 65 12.67 -16.63 3.86
CA ASP A 65 14.08 -16.72 3.54
C ASP A 65 14.29 -17.78 2.44
N PRO A 66 15.19 -17.57 1.45
CA PRO A 66 16.10 -16.43 1.25
C PRO A 66 15.53 -15.31 0.35
N VAL A 67 14.26 -15.43 -0.09
CA VAL A 67 13.66 -14.50 -1.06
C VAL A 67 13.57 -13.08 -0.50
N ILE A 68 13.23 -12.94 0.79
CA ILE A 68 13.25 -11.66 1.50
C ILE A 68 14.15 -11.78 2.72
N LEU A 69 15.33 -11.16 2.62
CA LEU A 69 16.30 -11.07 3.70
C LEU A 69 15.72 -10.33 4.89
N VAL A 70 16.02 -10.79 6.11
CA VAL A 70 15.46 -10.25 7.36
C VAL A 70 15.67 -8.74 7.50
N TYR A 71 16.83 -8.22 7.07
CA TYR A 71 17.12 -6.78 7.14
C TYR A 71 16.34 -5.93 6.12
N ASN A 72 15.83 -6.55 5.05
CA ASN A 72 14.95 -5.91 4.08
C ASN A 72 13.49 -5.94 4.52
N TRP A 73 13.16 -6.68 5.59
CA TRP A 73 11.81 -6.76 6.12
C TRP A 73 11.38 -5.42 6.72
N ARG A 74 10.24 -4.91 6.28
CA ARG A 74 9.64 -3.67 6.77
C ARG A 74 8.21 -3.91 7.21
N LYS A 75 7.78 -3.15 8.20
CA LYS A 75 6.37 -3.11 8.63
C LYS A 75 5.63 -2.11 7.77
N GLY A 76 4.59 -2.57 7.08
CA GLY A 76 3.62 -1.67 6.45
C GLY A 76 2.49 -1.27 7.40
N SER A 77 1.86 -0.13 7.14
CA SER A 77 0.55 0.16 7.72
C SER A 77 -0.48 -0.68 6.95
N GLN A 78 -1.25 -1.49 7.67
CA GLN A 78 -2.51 -2.00 7.15
C GLN A 78 -3.58 -1.11 7.76
N VAL A 79 -4.43 -0.51 6.92
CA VAL A 79 -5.44 0.42 7.39
C VAL A 79 -6.51 -0.36 8.16
N LYS A 80 -6.26 -0.53 9.45
CA LYS A 80 -7.17 -1.07 10.46
C LYS A 80 -7.51 0.10 11.34
N ASN A 81 -8.77 0.55 11.31
CA ASN A 81 -9.35 1.62 12.13
C ASN A 81 -8.54 1.90 13.41
N ARG A 82 -7.53 2.75 13.25
CA ARG A 82 -6.76 3.38 14.30
C ARG A 82 -6.81 4.83 13.92
N ASN A 83 -7.47 5.62 14.77
CA ASN A 83 -7.63 7.07 14.67
C ASN A 83 -6.38 7.71 14.08
N LEU A 84 -6.38 7.98 12.78
CA LEU A 84 -5.24 8.54 12.06
C LEU A 84 -5.79 9.45 10.96
N GLY A 85 -5.31 10.69 10.97
CA GLY A 85 -5.47 11.60 9.85
C GLY A 85 -4.99 10.93 8.56
N SER A 86 -5.85 10.96 7.56
CA SER A 86 -5.55 10.89 6.12
C SER A 86 -4.27 10.14 5.72
N GLN A 87 -4.32 8.81 5.61
CA GLN A 87 -3.28 8.04 4.93
C GLN A 87 -3.84 7.37 3.67
N MET A 88 -3.68 7.98 2.49
CA MET A 88 -3.95 7.31 1.22
C MET A 88 -2.78 6.38 0.88
N THR A 89 -3.04 5.09 0.66
CA THR A 89 -2.01 4.14 0.22
C THR A 89 -2.11 3.96 -1.30
N VAL A 90 -1.06 4.38 -2.01
CA VAL A 90 -0.94 4.24 -3.48
C VAL A 90 0.21 3.27 -3.73
N VAL A 91 -0.06 2.06 -4.21
CA VAL A 91 1.00 1.11 -4.56
C VAL A 91 1.43 1.32 -6.00
#